data_AF-A0A2T2UBU3-F1
#
_entry.id   AF-A0A2T2UBU3-F1
#
_cell.length_a   1.000
_cell.length_b   1.000
_cell.length_c   1.000
_cell.angle_alpha   90.00
_cell.angle_beta   90.00
_cell.angle_gamma   90.00
#
_symmetry.space_group_name_H-M   'P 1'
#
loop_
_entity.id
_entity.type
_entity.pdbx_description
1 polymer ?
#
loop_
_entity_poly.entity_id
_entity_poly.type
_entity_poly.pdbx_seq_one_letter_code
_entity_poly.pdbx_strand_id
1 'polypeptide(L)'
;MSEPVSTVNITFQPPTRTNLSRCSSPHRRNLKGVPQSTAQQMAQDFTAYQHEPSAIEEKKLYTYQPSGQNAPSGDEVSVALDFGEIVALEVARSRTVPARGKKPA
;
A
#
# COMPACT_ATOMS: atom_id res chain seq x y z
N MET A 1 5.20 3.14 -22.44
CA MET A 1 4.48 4.12 -21.60
C MET A 1 4.75 3.75 -20.15
N SER A 2 5.14 4.70 -19.30
CA SER A 2 5.35 4.43 -17.87
C SER A 2 4.01 4.32 -17.16
N GLU A 3 3.80 3.24 -16.40
CA GLU A 3 2.57 3.07 -15.61
C GLU A 3 2.48 4.17 -14.53
N PRO A 4 1.29 4.76 -14.27
CA PRO A 4 1.10 5.67 -13.15
C PRO A 4 1.39 5.00 -11.80
N VAL A 5 1.81 5.81 -10.83
CA VAL A 5 2.18 5.35 -9.49
C VAL A 5 1.16 5.76 -8.46
N SER A 6 0.89 4.88 -7.51
CA SER A 6 -0.04 5.09 -6.41
C SER A 6 0.66 4.94 -5.06
N THR A 7 0.00 5.47 -4.03
CA THR A 7 0.39 5.24 -2.64
C THR A 7 -0.64 4.32 -2.00
N VAL A 8 -0.20 3.19 -1.47
CA VAL A 8 -1.06 2.28 -0.72
C VAL A 8 -0.93 2.61 0.76
N ASN A 9 -2.03 2.96 1.40
CA ASN A 9 -2.11 3.25 2.83
C ASN A 9 -2.71 2.03 3.53
N ILE A 10 -1.97 1.45 4.47
CA ILE A 10 -2.35 0.23 5.18
C ILE A 10 -2.51 0.60 6.65
N THR A 11 -3.65 0.23 7.23
CA THR A 11 -3.94 0.41 8.64
C THR A 11 -4.04 -0.96 9.30
N PHE A 12 -3.21 -1.21 10.30
CA PHE A 12 -3.14 -2.47 11.03
C PHE A 12 -3.88 -2.38 12.35
N GLN A 13 -4.44 -3.52 12.77
CA GLN A 13 -5.00 -3.65 14.10
C GLN A 13 -3.85 -3.57 15.12
N PRO A 14 -4.01 -2.80 16.21
CA PRO A 14 -3.01 -2.81 17.27
C PRO A 14 -2.92 -4.22 17.87
N PRO A 15 -1.71 -4.70 18.22
CA PRO A 15 -1.55 -6.02 18.78
C PRO A 15 -2.37 -6.13 20.07
N THR A 16 -3.09 -7.24 20.23
CA THR A 16 -3.86 -7.57 21.43
C THR A 16 -2.90 -7.97 22.55
N ARG A 17 -2.06 -7.04 23.01
CA ARG A 17 -1.27 -7.26 24.23
C ARG A 17 -2.23 -7.18 25.40
N THR A 18 -2.43 -8.32 26.08
CA THR A 18 -3.25 -8.48 27.30
C THR A 18 -2.73 -7.69 28.51
N ASN A 19 -1.96 -6.61 28.31
CA ASN A 19 -1.41 -5.79 29.38
C ASN A 19 -2.03 -4.41 29.35
N LEU A 20 -3.00 -4.25 30.24
CA LEU A 20 -3.40 -3.04 30.95
C LEU A 20 -2.56 -1.79 30.62
N SER A 21 -3.26 -0.77 30.10
CA SER A 21 -2.90 0.66 30.07
C SER A 21 -2.37 1.22 28.75
N ARG A 22 -3.18 2.14 28.20
CA ARG A 22 -2.88 3.27 27.30
C ARG A 22 -2.85 2.97 25.79
N CYS A 23 -3.80 3.63 25.11
CA CYS A 23 -3.83 3.96 23.68
C CYS A 23 -3.30 2.89 22.72
N SER A 24 -4.17 1.96 22.36
CA SER A 24 -4.00 1.11 21.19
C SER A 24 -4.31 1.92 19.93
N SER A 25 -3.46 2.89 19.59
CA SER A 25 -3.62 3.68 18.35
C SER A 25 -3.37 2.77 17.14
N PRO A 26 -4.21 2.80 16.10
CA PRO A 26 -4.00 2.01 14.89
C PRO A 26 -2.66 2.37 14.24
N HIS A 27 -1.89 1.36 13.84
CA HIS A 27 -0.60 1.55 13.16
C HIS A 27 -0.84 1.74 11.66
N ARG A 28 -0.30 2.82 11.07
CA ARG A 28 -0.46 3.11 9.64
C ARG A 28 0.88 3.05 8.92
N ARG A 29 0.91 2.38 7.77
CA ARG A 29 2.07 2.28 6.87
C ARG A 29 1.69 2.72 5.46
N ASN A 30 2.56 3.50 4.83
CA ASN A 30 2.35 4.00 3.48
C ASN A 30 3.40 3.42 2.53
N LEU A 31 2.96 2.70 1.51
CA LEU A 31 3.80 2.21 0.41
C LEU A 31 3.73 3.23 -0.72
N LYS A 32 4.81 3.97 -0.95
CA LYS A 32 4.88 4.98 -2.02
C LYS A 32 5.50 4.37 -3.27
N GLY A 33 5.11 4.90 -4.44
CA GLY A 33 5.69 4.50 -5.72
C GLY A 33 5.25 3.11 -6.19
N VAL A 34 4.12 2.60 -5.68
CA VAL A 34 3.57 1.31 -6.10
C VAL A 34 2.98 1.48 -7.50
N PRO A 35 3.32 0.60 -8.47
CA PRO A 35 2.62 0.57 -9.76
C PRO A 35 1.12 0.49 -9.53
N GLN A 36 0.34 1.28 -10.26
CA GLN A 36 -1.11 1.32 -10.10
C GLN A 36 -1.74 -0.07 -10.21
N SER A 37 -1.26 -0.93 -11.12
CA SER A 37 -1.75 -2.28 -11.31
C SER A 37 -1.55 -3.11 -10.03
N THR A 38 -0.35 -3.05 -9.43
CA THR A 38 -0.05 -3.74 -8.17
C THR A 38 -0.85 -3.16 -7.00
N ALA A 39 -0.98 -1.84 -6.91
CA ALA A 39 -1.76 -1.18 -5.86
C ALA A 39 -3.24 -1.59 -5.91
N GLN A 40 -3.81 -1.65 -7.11
CA GLN A 40 -5.18 -2.13 -7.33
C GLN A 40 -5.33 -3.61 -6.98
N GLN A 41 -4.36 -4.44 -7.35
CA GLN A 41 -4.35 -5.85 -7.01
C GLN A 41 -4.35 -6.06 -5.49
N MET A 42 -3.50 -5.34 -4.73
CA MET A 42 -3.49 -5.39 -3.26
C MET A 42 -4.86 -5.05 -2.66
N ALA A 43 -5.54 -4.02 -3.20
CA ALA A 43 -6.87 -3.62 -2.72
C ALA A 43 -7.97 -4.62 -3.07
N GLN A 44 -7.93 -5.19 -4.27
CA GLN A 44 -8.87 -6.23 -4.69
C GLN A 44 -8.70 -7.49 -3.86
N ASP A 45 -7.47 -7.93 -3.64
CA ASP A 45 -7.16 -9.10 -2.82
C ASP A 45 -7.63 -8.92 -1.37
N PHE A 46 -7.37 -7.74 -0.78
CA PHE A 46 -7.85 -7.43 0.56
C PHE A 46 -9.38 -7.40 0.62
N THR A 47 -10.04 -6.80 -0.38
CA THR A 47 -11.51 -6.76 -0.46
C THR A 47 -12.07 -8.18 -0.59
N ALA A 48 -11.47 -9.02 -1.43
CA ALA A 48 -11.85 -10.41 -1.58
C ALA A 48 -11.69 -11.20 -0.27
N TYR A 49 -10.58 -11.01 0.44
CA TYR A 49 -10.37 -11.59 1.77
C TYR A 49 -11.43 -11.11 2.78
N GLN A 50 -11.82 -9.83 2.77
CA GLN A 50 -12.88 -9.33 3.66
C GLN A 50 -14.26 -9.97 3.38
N HIS A 51 -14.56 -10.28 2.12
CA HIS A 51 -15.83 -10.91 1.74
C HIS A 51 -15.83 -12.43 1.94
N GLU A 52 -14.75 -13.10 1.57
CA GLU A 52 -14.62 -14.56 1.65
C GLU A 52 -13.23 -14.97 2.16
N PRO A 53 -12.98 -14.85 3.48
CA PRO A 53 -11.66 -15.13 4.07
C PRO A 53 -11.19 -16.56 3.85
N SER A 54 -12.12 -17.51 3.64
CA SER A 54 -11.81 -18.92 3.42
C SER A 54 -11.33 -19.23 2.00
N ALA A 55 -11.54 -18.34 1.03
CA ALA A 55 -11.17 -18.54 -0.37
C ALA A 55 -9.89 -17.82 -0.79
N ILE A 56 -9.40 -16.89 0.03
CA ILE A 56 -8.20 -16.10 -0.23
C ILE A 56 -7.17 -16.39 0.86
N GLU A 57 -5.92 -16.58 0.46
CA GLU A 57 -4.83 -16.72 1.42
C GLU A 57 -4.72 -15.46 2.30
N GLU A 58 -4.72 -15.65 3.62
CA GLU A 58 -4.57 -14.59 4.60
C GLU A 58 -3.27 -13.80 4.40
N LYS A 59 -2.20 -14.46 3.93
CA LYS A 59 -0.88 -13.85 3.78
C LYS A 59 -0.49 -13.86 2.31
N LYS A 60 -0.28 -12.67 1.74
CA LYS A 60 0.14 -12.51 0.34
C LYS A 60 1.45 -11.74 0.23
N LEU A 61 2.33 -12.21 -0.65
CA LEU A 61 3.57 -11.55 -1.00
C LEU A 61 3.42 -10.85 -2.36
N TYR A 62 3.71 -9.55 -2.39
CA TYR A 62 3.71 -8.75 -3.60
C TYR A 62 5.11 -8.29 -3.93
N THR A 63 5.50 -8.45 -5.19
CA THR A 63 6.80 -8.02 -5.68
C THR A 63 6.58 -7.01 -6.80
N TYR A 64 7.23 -5.85 -6.71
CA TYR A 64 7.11 -4.81 -7.72
C TYR A 64 8.36 -3.93 -7.78
N GLN A 65 8.57 -3.31 -8.93
CA GLN A 65 9.58 -2.26 -9.07
C GLN A 65 8.93 -0.92 -8.75
N PRO A 66 9.40 -0.21 -7.70
CA PRO A 66 8.86 1.09 -7.37
C PRO A 66 9.20 2.07 -8.50
N SER A 67 8.23 2.91 -8.86
CA SER A 67 8.43 3.96 -9.85
C SER A 67 8.05 5.33 -9.28
N GLY A 68 8.67 6.39 -9.79
CA GLY A 68 8.42 7.78 -9.36
C GLY A 68 9.67 8.52 -8.87
N GLN A 69 9.53 9.82 -8.61
CA GLN A 69 10.65 10.75 -8.31
C GLN A 69 11.49 10.40 -7.06
N ASN A 70 11.00 9.51 -6.18
CA ASN A 70 11.68 9.08 -4.95
C ASN A 70 11.80 7.56 -4.84
N ALA A 71 11.62 6.83 -5.94
CA ALA A 71 11.84 5.40 -5.95
C ALA A 71 13.36 5.12 -6.00
N PRO A 72 13.90 4.21 -5.16
CA PRO A 72 15.26 3.73 -5.35
C PRO A 72 15.34 3.11 -6.76
N SER A 73 16.18 3.69 -7.62
CA SER A 73 16.26 3.30 -9.02
C SER A 73 16.87 1.90 -9.13
N GLY A 74 16.04 0.90 -9.45
CA GLY A 74 16.47 -0.45 -9.80
C GLY A 74 16.26 -1.52 -8.73
N ASP A 75 15.82 -1.17 -7.53
CA ASP A 75 15.59 -2.15 -6.47
C ASP A 75 14.17 -2.74 -6.54
N GLU A 76 14.10 -4.06 -6.71
CA GLU A 76 12.86 -4.82 -6.55
C GLU A 76 12.39 -4.74 -5.09
N VAL A 77 11.11 -4.39 -4.89
CA VAL A 77 10.50 -4.29 -3.56
C VAL A 77 9.54 -5.45 -3.36
N SER A 78 9.77 -6.22 -2.29
CA SER A 78 8.89 -7.29 -1.82
C SER A 78 8.13 -6.83 -0.57
N VAL A 79 6.81 -6.93 -0.62
CA VAL A 79 5.90 -6.57 0.48
C VAL A 79 5.02 -7.76 0.82
N ALA A 80 5.19 -8.30 2.03
CA ALA A 80 4.26 -9.25 2.61
C ALA A 80 3.11 -8.49 3.30
N LEU A 81 1.88 -8.80 2.93
CA LEU A 81 0.67 -8.34 3.58
C LEU A 81 0.00 -9.51 4.31
N ASP A 82 -0.24 -9.34 5.60
CA ASP A 82 -1.08 -10.22 6.39
C ASP A 82 -2.47 -9.58 6.51
N PHE A 83 -3.43 -10.08 5.73
CA PHE A 83 -4.78 -9.54 5.71
C PHE A 83 -5.53 -9.76 7.03
N GLY A 84 -5.14 -10.74 7.84
CA GLY A 84 -5.70 -10.95 9.17
C GLY A 84 -5.34 -9.83 10.14
N GLU A 85 -4.21 -9.15 9.93
CA GLU A 85 -3.77 -8.01 10.74
C GLU A 85 -4.22 -6.65 10.19
N ILE A 86 -4.69 -6.59 8.94
CA ILE A 86 -5.04 -5.34 8.25
C ILE A 86 -6.52 -5.01 8.46
N VAL A 87 -6.79 -3.81 8.97
CA VAL A 87 -8.14 -3.28 9.18
C VAL A 87 -8.63 -2.47 7.97
N ALA A 88 -7.71 -1.78 7.30
CA ALA A 88 -8.03 -1.00 6.10
C ALA A 88 -6.83 -0.93 5.15
N LEU A 89 -7.11 -1.04 3.85
CA LEU A 89 -6.14 -0.85 2.78
C LEU A 89 -6.73 0.08 1.71
N GLU A 90 -6.12 1.25 1.53
CA GLU A 90 -6.62 2.31 0.65
C GLU A 90 -5.58 2.72 -0.39
N VAL A 91 -5.99 2.85 -1.66
CA VAL A 91 -5.12 3.28 -2.75
C VAL A 91 -5.34 4.77 -3.03
N ALA A 92 -4.40 5.60 -2.59
CA ALA A 92 -4.35 7.00 -2.97
C ALA A 92 -3.64 7.13 -4.32
N ARG A 93 -4.35 7.66 -5.34
CA ARG A 93 -3.69 8.00 -6.61
C ARG A 93 -2.73 9.15 -6.37
N SER A 94 -1.45 8.93 -6.64
CA SER A 94 -0.50 10.04 -6.70
C SER A 94 -0.84 10.81 -7.97
N ARG A 95 -1.44 12.00 -7.84
CA ARG A 95 -1.51 12.94 -8.97
C ARG A 95 -0.08 13.19 -9.41
N THR A 96 0.27 12.74 -10.62
CA THR A 96 1.40 13.29 -11.36
C THR A 96 1.17 14.80 -11.40
N VAL A 97 1.86 15.55 -10.56
CA VAL A 97 1.91 17.01 -10.70
C VAL A 97 2.53 17.22 -12.07
N PRO A 98 1.83 17.86 -13.04
CA PRO A 98 2.51 18.25 -14.26
C PRO A 98 3.68 19.12 -13.84
N ALA A 99 4.88 18.78 -14.30
CA ALA A 99 6.05 19.63 -14.13
C ALA A 99 5.70 20.97 -14.77
N ARG A 100 5.21 21.92 -13.97
CA ARG A 100 4.83 23.23 -14.45
C ARG A 100 6.12 23.89 -14.86
N GLY A 101 6.27 23.98 -16.19
CA GLY A 101 7.42 24.52 -16.85
C GLY A 101 7.84 25.85 -16.24
N LYS A 102 9.17 26.02 -16.23
CA LYS A 102 9.85 27.27 -15.98
C LYS A 102 9.10 28.44 -16.63
N LYS A 103 8.95 29.52 -15.85
CA LYS A 103 8.74 30.88 -16.35
C LYS A 103 9.84 31.22 -17.36
N PRO A 104 9.49 31.72 -18.55
CA PRO A 104 9.95 33.06 -18.95
C PRO A 104 8.79 33.83 -19.62
N ALA A 105 8.70 35.16 -19.68
CA ALA A 105 9.61 36.26 -19.38
C ALA A 105 8.82 37.36 -18.64
#